data_AF-A0A348AQ02-F1
#
_entry.id   AF-A0A348AQ02-F1
#
_cell.length_a   1.000
_cell.length_b   1.000
_cell.length_c   1.000
_cell.angle_alpha   90.00
_cell.angle_beta   90.00
_cell.angle_gamma   90.00
#
_symmetry.space_group_name_H-M   'P 1'
#
loop_
_entity.id
_entity.type
_entity.pdbx_description
1 polymer ?
#
loop_
_entity_poly.entity_id
_entity_poly.type
_entity_poly.pdbx_seq_one_letter_code
_entity_poly.pdbx_strand_id
1 'polypeptide(L)' 'MNYIGQHLSDAIQDLDAANTKYIVQYTSPARKHFCLDSDTFYVIQQRLNADGTICLIAAAKMGKEVFLNHGIQNY' A
#
# COMPACT_ATOMS: atom_id res chain seq x y z
N MET A 1 18.67 3.69 5.57
CA MET A 1 17.27 3.90 5.99
C MET A 1 16.48 2.60 5.85
N ASN A 2 15.48 2.36 6.70
CA ASN A 2 14.53 1.26 6.53
C ASN A 2 13.11 1.83 6.56
N TYR A 3 12.42 1.73 5.43
CA TYR A 3 11.06 2.27 5.27
C TYR A 3 9.97 1.23 5.54
N ILE A 4 10.34 -0.05 5.77
CA ILE A 4 9.39 -1.14 6.02
C ILE A 4 8.56 -0.83 7.29
N GLY A 5 7.25 -0.97 7.17
CA GLY A 5 6.27 -0.72 8.23
C GLY A 5 5.81 0.74 8.34
N GLN A 6 6.43 1.66 7.61
CA GLN A 6 6.02 3.06 7.58
C GLN A 6 4.87 3.30 6.60
N HIS A 7 4.15 4.40 6.82
CA HIS A 7 3.22 4.92 5.81
C HIS A 7 3.99 5.25 4.54
N LEU A 8 3.40 4.89 3.40
CA LEU A 8 4.01 5.17 2.11
C LEU A 8 4.24 6.69 1.92
N SER A 9 3.31 7.52 2.40
CA SER A 9 3.41 8.98 2.32
C SER A 9 4.63 9.52 3.04
N ASP A 10 4.91 9.06 4.27
CA ASP A 10 6.11 9.43 5.02
C ASP A 10 7.40 8.96 4.32
N ALA A 11 7.40 7.72 3.81
CA ALA A 11 8.56 7.18 3.10
C ALA A 11 8.86 7.97 1.80
N ILE A 12 7.82 8.37 1.07
CA ILE A 12 7.96 9.20 -0.14
C ILE A 12 8.49 10.58 0.22
N GLN A 13 7.97 11.19 1.29
CA GLN A 13 8.40 12.52 1.72
C GLN A 13 9.89 12.54 2.10
N ASP A 14 10.36 11.52 2.82
CA ASP A 14 11.77 11.39 3.18
C ASP A 14 12.66 11.17 1.94
N LEU A 15 12.22 10.32 1.00
CA LEU A 15 12.96 10.06 -0.25
C LEU A 15 13.03 11.29 -1.16
N ASP A 16 11.96 12.08 -1.21
CA ASP A 16 11.89 13.34 -1.96
C ASP A 16 12.81 14.40 -1.34
N ALA A 17 12.76 14.55 -0.01
CA ALA A 17 13.64 15.44 0.74
C ALA A 17 15.13 15.05 0.59
N ALA A 18 15.42 13.76 0.49
CA ALA A 18 16.76 13.23 0.24
C ALA A 18 17.17 13.26 -1.24
N ASN A 19 16.31 13.77 -2.14
CA ASN A 19 16.49 13.77 -3.60
C ASN A 19 16.88 12.40 -4.17
N THR A 20 16.39 11.33 -3.54
CA THR A 20 16.75 9.95 -3.86
C THR A 20 15.80 9.40 -4.91
N LYS A 21 16.32 8.74 -5.94
CA LYS A 21 15.48 8.09 -6.95
C LYS A 21 14.75 6.90 -6.34
N TYR A 22 13.43 6.85 -6.50
CA TYR A 22 12.61 5.74 -6.00
C TYR A 22 11.52 5.31 -6.99
N ILE A 23 11.06 4.08 -6.81
CA ILE A 23 9.93 3.47 -7.53
C ILE A 23 8.99 2.86 -6.51
N VAL A 24 7.69 3.10 -6.65
CA VAL A 24 6.66 2.51 -5.79
C VAL A 24 5.87 1.46 -6.56
N GLN A 25 5.77 0.26 -6.02
CA GLN A 25 4.91 -0.82 -6.53
C GLN A 25 3.80 -1.10 -5.53
N TYR A 26 2.55 -1.10 -6.02
CA TYR A 26 1.38 -1.37 -5.21
C TYR A 26 0.96 -2.83 -5.38
N THR A 27 0.80 -3.52 -4.26
CA THR A 27 0.17 -4.85 -4.23
C THR A 27 -1.31 -4.66 -3.90
N SER A 28 -2.17 -5.05 -4.83
CA SER A 28 -3.62 -5.01 -4.67
C SER A 28 -4.20 -6.40 -4.94
N PRO A 29 -5.13 -6.90 -4.11
CA PRO A 29 -5.83 -8.13 -4.41
C PRO A 29 -6.65 -7.97 -5.71
N ALA A 30 -6.56 -8.94 -6.61
CA ALA A 30 -7.28 -8.93 -7.89
C ALA A 30 -8.82 -8.87 -7.75
N ARG A 31 -9.35 -9.24 -6.58
CA ARG A 31 -10.78 -9.15 -6.28
C ARG A 31 -11.10 -7.78 -5.69
N LYS A 32 -11.75 -6.93 -6.48
CA LYS A 32 -12.31 -5.59 -6.13
C LYS A 32 -13.32 -5.58 -4.96
N HIS A 33 -13.54 -6.70 -4.27
CA HIS A 33 -14.60 -6.84 -3.26
C HIS A 33 -14.20 -6.34 -1.87
N PHE A 34 -12.91 -6.03 -1.67
CA PHE A 34 -12.44 -5.41 -0.43
C PHE A 34 -12.45 -3.89 -0.62
N CYS A 35 -13.17 -3.20 0.26
CA CYS A 35 -13.03 -1.75 0.42
C CYS A 35 -11.60 -1.49 0.92
N LEU A 36 -10.68 -1.27 -0.02
CA LEU A 36 -9.34 -0.80 0.26
C LEU A 36 -9.49 0.67 0.66
N ASP A 37 -9.14 0.98 1.89
CA ASP A 37 -8.99 2.37 2.30
C ASP A 37 -7.83 2.94 1.48
N SER A 38 -8.17 3.74 0.46
CA SER A 38 -7.22 4.20 -0.55
C SER A 38 -6.18 5.16 0.02
N ASP A 39 -6.30 5.54 1.29
CA ASP A 39 -5.41 6.45 1.99
C ASP A 39 -4.37 5.71 2.86
N THR A 40 -4.58 4.41 3.12
CA THR A 40 -3.77 3.68 4.10
C THR A 40 -2.84 2.65 3.46
N PHE A 41 -1.79 3.11 2.77
CA PHE A 41 -0.72 2.25 2.23
C PHE A 41 0.51 2.21 3.16
N TYR A 42 0.99 0.99 3.43
CA TYR A 42 2.22 0.76 4.18
C TYR A 42 3.27 0.09 3.30
N VAL A 43 4.53 0.47 3.50
CA VAL A 43 5.67 -0.20 2.85
C VAL A 43 5.88 -1.56 3.51
N ILE A 44 5.70 -2.63 2.75
CA ILE A 44 5.89 -4.02 3.23
C ILE A 44 7.25 -4.59 2.85
N GLN A 45 7.90 -4.03 1.84
CA GLN A 45 9.22 -4.46 1.40
C GLN A 45 9.96 -3.30 0.74
N GLN A 46 11.27 -3.24 0.94
CA GLN A 46 12.17 -2.35 0.22
C GLN A 46 13.23 -3.17 -0.52
N ARG A 47 13.63 -2.72 -1.71
CA ARG A 47 14.74 -3.26 -2.47
C ARG A 47 15.60 -2.13 -3.00
N LEU A 48 16.92 -2.32 -3.00
CA LEU A 48 17.84 -1.41 -3.66
C LEU A 48 18.23 -2.03 -5.00
N ASN A 49 18.01 -1.29 -6.09
CA ASN A 49 18.44 -1.71 -7.42
C ASN A 49 19.94 -1.39 -7.62
N ALA A 50 20.57 -2.08 -8.58
CA ALA A 50 21.97 -1.88 -8.92
C ALA A 50 22.30 -0.43 -9.36
N ASP A 51 21.30 0.30 -9.88
CA ASP A 51 21.41 1.71 -10.30
C ASP A 51 21.29 2.70 -9.11
N GLY A 52 21.21 2.20 -7.87
CA GLY A 52 20.99 3.01 -6.67
C GLY A 52 19.55 3.47 -6.45
N THR A 53 18.61 3.04 -7.29
CA THR A 53 17.18 3.35 -7.15
C THR A 53 16.54 2.51 -6.05
N ILE A 54 15.78 3.14 -5.16
CA ILE A 54 15.05 2.46 -4.08
C ILE A 54 13.66 2.04 -4.57
N CYS A 55 13.39 0.74 -4.60
CA CYS A 55 12.08 0.18 -4.87
C CYS A 55 11.32 -0.06 -3.56
N LEU A 56 10.21 0.64 -3.37
CA LEU A 56 9.28 0.41 -2.28
C LEU A 56 8.08 -0.41 -2.78
N ILE A 57 7.75 -1.47 -2.05
CA ILE A 57 6.54 -2.26 -2.30
C ILE A 57 5.56 -1.91 -1.20
N ALA A 58 4.43 -1.33 -1.58
CA ALA A 58 3.38 -0.91 -0.69
C ALA A 58 2.16 -1.84 -0.79
N ALA A 59 1.52 -2.07 0.34
CA ALA A 59 0.24 -2.76 0.43
C ALA A 59 -0.75 -1.87 1.17
N ALA A 60 -1.98 -1.79 0.67
CA ALA A 60 -3.06 -1.16 1.40
C ALA A 60 -3.46 -2.05 2.58
N LYS A 61 -3.82 -1.41 3.70
CA LYS A 61 -4.44 -2.11 4.82
C LYS A 61 -5.81 -2.63 4.35
N MET A 62 -6.06 -3.93 4.49
CA MET A 62 -7.38 -4.49 4.23
C MET A 62 -8.40 -3.82 5.16
N GLY A 63 -9.36 -3.12 4.57
CA GLY A 63 -10.54 -2.66 5.30
C GLY A 63 -11.31 -3.85 5.84
N LYS A 64 -11.98 -3.67 6.98
CA LYS A 64 -12.85 -4.69 7.57
C LYS A 64 -13.91 -5.10 6.55
N GLU A 65 -14.04 -6.41 6.33
CA GLU A 65 -15.09 -6.97 5.48
C GLU A 65 -16.47 -6.61 6.08
N VAL A 66 -17.17 -5.68 5.42
CA VAL A 66 -18.57 -5.37 5.74
C VAL A 66 -19.44 -6.26 4.88
N PHE A 67 -19.88 -7.39 5.42
CA PHE A 67 -20.96 -8.16 4.83
C PHE A 67 -22.19 -7.26 4.79
N LEU A 68 -22.57 -6.78 3.60
CA LEU A 68 -23.91 -6.29 3.35
C LEU A 68 -24.85 -7.48 3.58
N ASN A 69 -25.45 -7.58 4.76
CA ASN A 69 -26.55 -8.49 5.03
C ASN A 69 -27.69 -8.12 4.07
N HIS A 70 -27.73 -8.78 2.91
CA HIS A 70 -28.91 -8.78 2.05
C HIS A 70 -29.98 -9.55 2.83
N GLY A 71 -30.89 -8.81 3.45
CA GLY A 71 -32.07 -9.36 4.10
C GLY A 71 -32.81 -10.22 3.10
N ILE A 72 -32.96 -11.50 3.43
CA ILE A 72 -33.75 -12.46 2.68
C ILE A 72 -35.22 -12.07 2.88
N GLN A 73 -35.77 -11.20 2.02
CA GLN A 73 -37.21 -11.03 1.91
C GLN A 73 -37.76 -12.20 1.11
N ASN A 74 -38.25 -13.21 1.84
CA ASN A 74 -39.06 -14.28 1.28
C ASN A 74 -40.44 -13.70 0.95
N TYR A 75 -40.86 -13.84 -0.30
CA TYR A 75 -42.26 -13.70 -0.75
C TYR A 75 -42.95 -15.07 -0.66
#